data_AF-A0A920TFQ5-F1
#
_entry.id   AF-A0A920TFQ5-F1
#
_cell.length_a   1.000
_cell.length_b   1.000
_cell.length_c   1.000
_cell.angle_alpha   90.00
_cell.angle_beta   90.00
_cell.angle_gamma   90.00
#
_symmetry.space_group_name_H-M   'P 1'
#
loop_
_entity.id
_entity.type
_entity.pdbx_description
1 polymer ?
#
loop_
_entity_poly.entity_id
_entity_poly.type
_entity_poly.pdbx_seq_one_letter_code
_entity_poly.pdbx_strand_id
1 'polypeptide(L)' 'MFIKKYLKWISTFLVLVGILLTNLNIYPLNIYFHGLGVVGWTIAGFVSKDKAILTNFGLQIPLFVIGIYKIII' A
#
# COMPACT_ATOMS: atom_id res chain seq x y z
N MET A 1 7.52 -13.38 15.71
CA MET A 1 7.98 -11.98 15.82
C MET A 1 8.66 -11.47 14.55
N PHE A 2 9.50 -12.29 13.91
CA PHE A 2 10.25 -11.95 12.69
C PHE A 2 9.36 -11.54 11.51
N ILE A 3 8.44 -12.41 11.07
CA ILE A 3 7.56 -12.18 9.90
C ILE A 3 6.80 -10.86 10.01
N LYS A 4 6.26 -10.54 11.19
CA LYS A 4 5.53 -9.28 11.43
C LYS A 4 6.42 -8.04 11.26
N LYS A 5 7.69 -8.12 11.65
CA LYS A 5 8.66 -7.03 11.53
C LYS A 5 9.02 -6.79 10.06
N TYR A 6 9.35 -7.83 9.31
CA TYR A 6 9.70 -7.68 7.89
C TYR A 6 8.50 -7.27 7.04
N LEU A 7 7.29 -7.74 7.37
CA LEU A 7 6.07 -7.31 6.68
C LEU A 7 5.91 -5.79 6.72
N LYS A 8 6.04 -5.16 7.90
CA LYS A 8 5.92 -3.70 8.03
C LYS A 8 6.99 -2.97 7.22
N TRP A 9 8.25 -3.40 7.30
CA TRP A 9 9.35 -2.75 6.59
C TRP A 9 9.26 -2.89 5.06
N ILE A 10 8.90 -4.08 4.56
CA ILE A 10 8.68 -4.30 3.13
C ILE A 10 7.49 -3.44 2.65
N SER A 11 6.41 -3.40 3.44
CA SER A 11 5.25 -2.56 3.12
C SER A 11 5.61 -1.08 3.06
N THR A 12 6.38 -0.58 4.03
CA THR A 12 6.89 0.81 4.03
C THR A 12 7.75 1.09 2.81
N PHE A 13 8.68 0.20 2.47
CA PHE A 13 9.52 0.37 1.29
C PHE A 13 8.68 0.49 0.01
N LEU A 14 7.70 -0.41 -0.17
CA LEU A 14 6.79 -0.38 -1.33
C LEU A 14 5.94 0.91 -1.39
N VAL A 15 5.42 1.37 -0.25
CA VAL A 15 4.68 2.65 -0.17
C VAL A 15 5.58 3.82 -0.55
N LEU A 16 6.81 3.90 -0.02
CA LEU A 16 7.74 4.98 -0.32
C LEU A 16 8.17 4.97 -1.79
N VAL A 17 8.39 3.79 -2.38
CA VAL A 17 8.63 3.65 -3.83
C VAL A 17 7.43 4.15 -4.61
N GLY A 18 6.21 3.76 -4.23
CA GLY A 18 4.98 4.26 -4.84
C GLY A 18 4.87 5.78 -4.79
N ILE A 19 5.15 6.40 -3.65
CA ILE A 19 5.17 7.86 -3.47
C ILE A 19 6.25 8.52 -4.35
N LEU A 20 7.45 7.95 -4.41
CA LEU A 20 8.51 8.45 -5.29
C LEU A 20 8.07 8.42 -6.76
N LEU A 21 7.53 7.30 -7.22
CA LEU A 21 7.05 7.15 -8.59
C LEU A 21 5.90 8.12 -8.90
N THR A 22 5.03 8.43 -7.93
CA THR A 22 4.02 9.50 -8.07
C THR A 22 4.66 10.86 -8.29
N ASN A 23 5.68 11.22 -7.50
CA ASN A 23 6.39 12.50 -7.66
C ASN A 23 7.17 12.59 -8.98
N LEU A 24 7.59 11.45 -9.53
CA LEU A 24 8.22 11.36 -10.85
C LEU A 24 7.21 11.24 -12.00
N ASN A 25 5.90 11.26 -11.72
CA ASN A 25 4.82 11.07 -12.69
C ASN A 25 4.89 9.75 -13.49
N ILE A 26 5.43 8.69 -12.88
CA ILE A 26 5.58 7.37 -13.51
C ILE A 26 4.33 6.52 -13.26
N TYR A 27 3.39 6.58 -14.20
CA TYR A 27 2.16 5.80 -14.22
C TYR A 27 2.25 4.64 -15.22
N PRO A 28 1.72 3.43 -14.94
CA PRO A 28 0.94 3.03 -13.76
C PRO A 28 1.76 2.47 -12.58
N LEU A 29 3.09 2.46 -12.70
CA LEU A 29 3.97 1.78 -11.75
C LEU A 29 3.80 2.30 -10.31
N ASN A 30 3.54 3.60 -10.16
CA ASN A 30 3.21 4.23 -8.89
C ASN A 30 2.08 3.54 -8.13
N ILE A 31 0.95 3.25 -8.80
CA ILE A 31 -0.24 2.62 -8.23
C ILE A 31 0.04 1.17 -7.85
N TYR A 32 0.81 0.43 -8.66
CA TYR A 32 1.15 -0.96 -8.34
C TYR A 32 2.03 -1.06 -7.09
N PHE A 33 3.11 -0.28 -7.01
CA PHE A 33 4.01 -0.31 -5.86
C PHE A 33 3.32 0.22 -4.59
N HIS A 34 2.61 1.36 -4.68
CA HIS A 34 1.90 1.90 -3.54
C HIS A 34 0.80 0.94 -3.06
N GLY A 35 -0.03 0.43 -3.99
CA GLY A 35 -1.12 -0.50 -3.68
C GLY A 35 -0.64 -1.79 -3.01
N LEU A 36 0.48 -2.38 -3.46
CA LEU A 36 1.07 -3.55 -2.79
C LEU A 36 1.53 -3.23 -1.37
N GLY A 37 2.16 -2.06 -1.17
CA GLY A 37 2.54 -1.59 0.16
C GLY A 37 1.33 -1.38 1.08
N VAL A 38 0.22 -0.86 0.56
CA VAL A 38 -1.04 -0.69 1.29
C VAL A 38 -1.64 -2.02 1.73
N VAL A 39 -1.65 -3.04 0.87
CA VAL A 39 -2.13 -4.38 1.23
C VAL A 39 -1.29 -4.95 2.39
N GLY A 40 0.04 -4.83 2.32
CA GLY A 40 0.93 -5.30 3.37
C GLY A 40 0.71 -4.56 4.71
N TRP A 41 0.51 -3.24 4.69
CA TRP A 41 0.20 -2.46 5.88
C TRP A 41 -1.20 -2.74 6.44
N THR A 42 -2.19 -2.99 5.60
CA THR A 42 -3.54 -3.41 6.01
C THR A 42 -3.48 -4.73 6.79
N ILE A 43 -2.73 -5.72 6.26
CA ILE A 43 -2.51 -7.00 6.95
C ILE A 43 -1.77 -6.75 8.28
N ALA A 44 -0.74 -5.91 8.28
CA ALA A 44 0.00 -5.57 9.49
C ALA A 44 -0.87 -4.88 10.56
N GLY A 45 -1.77 -3.99 10.15
CA GLY A 45 -2.74 -3.32 11.01
C GLY A 45 -3.74 -4.30 11.62
N PHE A 46 -4.30 -5.19 10.79
CA PHE A 46 -5.20 -6.26 11.24
C PHE A 46 -4.52 -7.18 12.27
N VAL A 47 -3.30 -7.66 11.97
CA VAL A 47 -2.51 -8.53 12.86
C VAL A 47 -2.09 -7.83 14.15
N SER A 48 -1.89 -6.51 14.13
CA SER A 48 -1.53 -5.72 15.30
C SER A 48 -2.76 -5.24 16.09
N LYS A 49 -3.99 -5.49 15.60
CA LYS A 49 -5.25 -4.93 16.12
C LYS A 49 -5.23 -3.40 16.21
N ASP A 50 -4.48 -2.75 15.34
CA ASP A 50 -4.33 -1.30 15.30
C ASP A 50 -5.38 -0.71 14.35
N LYS A 51 -6.41 -0.10 14.94
CA LYS A 51 -7.53 0.49 14.19
C LYS A 51 -7.09 1.69 13.36
N ALA A 52 -6.12 2.48 13.82
CA ALA A 52 -5.66 3.67 13.10
C ALA A 52 -4.92 3.27 11.81
N ILE A 53 -4.04 2.26 11.91
CA ILE A 53 -3.35 1.70 10.73
C ILE A 53 -4.37 1.08 9.77
N LEU A 54 -5.33 0.31 10.30
CA LEU A 54 -6.34 -0.35 9.47
C LEU A 54 -7.25 0.65 8.75
N THR A 55 -7.66 1.73 9.42
CA THR A 55 -8.45 2.79 8.78
C THR A 55 -7.65 3.50 7.69
N ASN A 56 -6.38 3.84 7.96
CA ASN A 56 -5.55 4.54 6.98
C ASN A 56 -5.31 3.71 5.72
N PHE A 57 -4.75 2.51 5.86
CA PHE A 57 -4.38 1.69 4.71
C PHE A 57 -5.57 0.90 4.14
N GLY A 58 -6.51 0.45 4.97
CA GLY A 58 -7.69 -0.25 4.49
C GLY A 58 -8.56 0.60 3.57
N LEU A 59 -8.75 1.89 3.89
CA LEU A 59 -9.50 2.81 3.03
C LEU A 59 -8.75 3.19 1.74
N GLN A 60 -7.43 3.05 1.71
CA GLN A 60 -6.66 3.27 0.48
C GLN A 60 -6.85 2.16 -0.56
N ILE A 61 -7.21 0.93 -0.14
CA ILE A 61 -7.45 -0.18 -1.07
C ILE A 61 -8.51 0.16 -2.13
N PRO A 62 -9.75 0.57 -1.79
CA PRO A 62 -10.75 0.92 -2.80
C PRO A 62 -10.31 2.10 -3.68
N LEU A 63 -9.55 3.06 -3.15
CA LEU A 63 -9.00 4.17 -3.95
C LEU A 63 -8.03 3.66 -5.02
N PHE A 64 -7.14 2.72 -4.66
CA PHE A 64 -6.24 2.09 -5.62
C PHE A 64 -6.96 1.17 -6.61
N VAL A 65 -8.04 0.48 -6.19
CA VAL A 65 -8.86 -0.32 -7.11
C VAL A 65 -9.47 0.54 -8.21
N ILE A 66 -9.98 1.73 -7.88
CA ILE A 66 -10.51 2.69 -8.87
C ILE A 66 -9.39 3.09 -9.86
N GLY A 67 -8.19 3.37 -9.37
CA GLY A 67 -7.04 3.69 -10.21
C GLY A 67 -6.64 2.53 -11.13
N ILE A 68 -6.63 1.30 -10.62
CA ILE A 68 -6.33 0.09 -11.41
C ILE A 68 -7.40 -0.18 -12.46
N TYR A 69 -8.68 -0.02 -12.12
CA TYR A 69 -9.78 -0.18 -13.05
C TYR A 69 -9.63 0.73 -14.28
N LYS A 70 -9.21 1.99 -14.08
CA LYS A 70 -8.92 2.95 -15.15
C LYS A 70 -7.70 2.57 -16.02
N ILE A 71 -6.81 1.69 -15.56
CA ILE A 71 -5.70 1.18 -16.39
C ILE A 71 -6.19 0.11 -17.35
N ILE A 72 -7.17 -0.68 -16.92
CA ILE A 72 -7.63 -1.88 -17.63
C ILE A 72 -8.66 -1.56 -18.72
N ILE A 73 -9.47 -0.51 -18.52
CA ILE A 73 -10.55 -0.06 -19.41
C ILE A 73 -10.20 1.30 -19.98
#